data_AF-A0A7V7D5U1-F1
#
_entry.id   AF-A0A7V7D5U1-F1
#
_cell.length_a   1.000
_cell.length_b   1.000
_cell.length_c   1.000
_cell.angle_alpha   90.00
_cell.angle_beta   90.00
_cell.angle_gamma   90.00
#
_symmetry.space_group_name_H-M   'P 1'
#
loop_
_entity.id
_entity.type
_entity.pdbx_description
1 polymer ?
#
loop_
_entity_poly.entity_id
_entity_poly.type
_entity_poly.pdbx_seq_one_letter_code
_entity_poly.pdbx_strand_id
1 'polypeptide(L)'
;MMKTKIITILVTTMLVGVGEVRATDITFTSDGQINPGEVWSSVSIYNDGTVVDMLGGFVEQMDTYDYSMVNITAGSINSLCARNYSITNFSGGSIYGPTAFDYATVNLSGDASAVSLGIDDFGTLNMNGGSIGQIGIRDSGTVNLYGGIISERLLVLDSALESAVINVFGYNLDKTSSGGHYGYGQVYGFWQDGTAFTIELDMSKTYSHVNLIPEPSSILLFVLGAVLLRKRKSL
;
A
#
# COMPACT_ATOMS: atom_id res chain seq x y z
N MET A 1 -17.65 -73.52 7.52
CA MET A 1 -18.50 -72.34 7.77
C MET A 1 -17.70 -71.37 8.65
N MET A 2 -17.03 -70.40 8.05
CA MET A 2 -16.06 -69.51 8.72
C MET A 2 -16.77 -68.23 9.18
N LYS A 3 -16.68 -67.90 10.47
CA LYS A 3 -17.22 -66.66 11.05
C LYS A 3 -16.19 -65.54 10.94
N THR A 4 -16.38 -64.64 9.98
CA THR A 4 -15.56 -63.43 9.82
C THR A 4 -15.90 -62.44 10.92
N LYS A 5 -14.94 -62.13 11.79
CA LYS A 5 -15.07 -61.10 12.82
C LYS A 5 -14.60 -59.76 12.25
N ILE A 6 -15.52 -58.79 12.18
CA ILE A 6 -15.23 -57.42 11.76
C ILE A 6 -14.61 -56.69 12.95
N ILE A 7 -13.34 -56.30 12.82
CA ILE A 7 -12.64 -55.46 13.80
C ILE A 7 -12.89 -54.01 13.40
N THR A 8 -13.67 -53.29 14.22
CA THR A 8 -13.88 -51.85 14.07
C THR A 8 -12.73 -51.14 14.77
N ILE A 9 -11.84 -50.51 13.99
CA ILE A 9 -10.75 -49.68 14.52
C ILE A 9 -11.34 -48.29 14.78
N LEU A 10 -11.55 -47.97 16.04
CA LEU A 10 -11.95 -46.64 16.49
C LEU A 10 -10.70 -45.73 16.45
N VAL A 11 -10.62 -44.85 15.45
CA VAL A 11 -9.57 -43.83 15.37
C VAL A 11 -9.96 -42.70 16.32
N THR A 12 -9.42 -42.73 17.54
CA THR A 12 -9.57 -41.64 18.51
C THR A 12 -8.65 -40.51 18.08
N THR A 13 -9.19 -39.50 17.41
CA THR A 13 -8.48 -38.26 17.08
C THR A 13 -8.17 -37.53 18.39
N MET A 14 -6.95 -37.66 18.91
CA MET A 14 -6.47 -36.82 20.00
C MET A 14 -6.33 -35.39 19.48
N LEU A 15 -7.29 -34.53 19.85
CA LEU A 15 -7.17 -33.08 19.76
C LEU A 15 -6.14 -32.66 20.83
N VAL A 16 -4.86 -32.79 20.52
CA VAL A 16 -3.81 -32.20 21.36
C VAL A 16 -3.93 -30.70 21.14
N GLY A 17 -4.41 -29.98 22.17
CA GLY A 17 -4.40 -28.53 22.19
C GLY A 17 -2.96 -28.07 22.04
N VAL A 18 -2.58 -27.72 20.82
CA VAL A 18 -1.29 -27.12 20.53
C VAL A 18 -1.37 -25.75 21.17
N GLY A 19 -0.75 -25.58 22.34
CA GLY A 19 -0.60 -24.26 22.92
C GLY A 19 0.01 -23.35 21.85
N GLU A 20 -0.54 -22.15 21.67
CA GLU A 20 -0.01 -21.21 20.70
C GLU A 20 1.46 -20.97 21.07
N VAL A 21 2.38 -21.59 20.33
CA VAL A 21 3.80 -21.28 20.39
C VAL A 21 3.91 -19.90 19.76
N ARG A 22 3.64 -18.87 20.57
CA ARG A 22 3.82 -17.47 20.22
C ARG A 22 5.24 -17.05 20.55
N ALA A 23 5.80 -16.24 19.66
CA ALA A 23 7.15 -15.70 19.63
C ALA A 23 8.16 -16.57 18.88
N THR A 24 8.00 -16.60 17.56
CA THR A 24 9.13 -16.79 16.66
C THR A 24 9.36 -15.49 15.92
N ASP A 25 10.61 -15.05 15.91
CA ASP A 25 11.12 -14.02 15.03
C ASP A 25 11.76 -14.73 13.83
N ILE A 26 11.66 -14.14 12.65
CA ILE A 26 12.28 -14.66 11.44
C ILE A 26 13.01 -13.56 10.70
N THR A 27 14.19 -13.91 10.19
CA THR A 27 14.98 -13.03 9.33
C THR A 27 15.15 -13.68 7.97
N PHE A 28 14.72 -12.97 6.93
CA PHE A 28 14.94 -13.34 5.54
C PHE A 28 16.16 -12.58 5.02
N THR A 29 17.21 -13.32 4.66
CA THR A 29 18.40 -12.83 3.95
C THR A 29 18.50 -13.38 2.53
N SER A 30 17.49 -14.14 2.12
CA SER A 30 17.24 -14.72 0.81
C SER A 30 15.73 -14.84 0.64
N ASP A 31 15.30 -15.13 -0.59
CA ASP A 31 13.87 -15.26 -0.93
C ASP A 31 13.12 -16.21 0.01
N GLY A 32 11.86 -15.88 0.28
CA GLY A 32 11.05 -16.60 1.25
C GLY A 32 9.56 -16.35 1.10
N GLN A 33 8.78 -17.02 1.93
CA GLN A 33 7.32 -16.89 1.93
C GLN A 33 6.79 -16.91 3.36
N ILE A 34 5.69 -16.19 3.57
CA ILE A 34 4.86 -16.27 4.78
C ILE A 34 3.52 -16.86 4.37
N ASN A 35 3.23 -18.05 4.87
CA ASN A 35 2.06 -18.85 4.46
C ASN A 35 0.83 -18.57 5.33
N PRO A 36 -0.38 -18.88 4.82
CA PRO A 36 -1.59 -18.86 5.63
C PRO A 36 -1.47 -19.71 6.90
N GLY A 37 -1.85 -19.13 8.05
CA GLY A 37 -1.81 -19.80 9.35
C GLY A 37 -0.51 -19.60 10.12
N GLU A 38 0.54 -19.07 9.50
CA GLU A 38 1.76 -18.68 10.20
C GLU A 38 1.52 -17.40 11.01
N VAL A 39 2.14 -17.33 12.19
CA VAL A 39 2.02 -16.21 13.13
C VAL A 39 3.42 -15.83 13.59
N TRP A 40 3.87 -14.63 13.25
CA TRP A 40 5.20 -14.13 13.57
C TRP A 40 5.12 -12.90 14.47
N SER A 41 6.02 -12.85 15.47
CA SER A 41 6.17 -11.66 16.30
C SER A 41 6.97 -10.59 15.59
N SER A 42 8.08 -10.98 14.96
CA SER A 42 8.88 -10.08 14.15
C SER A 42 9.32 -10.75 12.85
N VAL A 43 9.24 -10.02 11.75
CA VAL A 43 9.79 -10.40 10.45
C VAL A 43 10.73 -9.30 10.02
N SER A 44 12.00 -9.64 9.75
CA SER A 44 12.96 -8.70 9.19
C SER A 44 13.47 -9.21 7.85
N ILE A 45 13.45 -8.36 6.82
CA ILE A 45 13.84 -8.71 5.45
C ILE A 45 15.03 -7.83 5.05
N TYR A 46 16.15 -8.46 4.73
CA TYR A 46 17.43 -7.80 4.45
C TYR A 46 18.02 -8.24 3.10
N ASN A 47 19.07 -7.52 2.70
CA ASN A 47 19.89 -7.75 1.52
C ASN A 47 19.23 -7.36 0.19
N ASP A 48 20.10 -6.98 -0.73
CA ASP A 48 19.73 -6.57 -2.07
C ASP A 48 19.17 -7.76 -2.85
N GLY A 49 17.94 -7.61 -3.33
CA GLY A 49 17.28 -8.61 -4.17
C GLY A 49 16.54 -9.72 -3.42
N THR A 50 16.54 -9.72 -2.07
CA THR A 50 15.68 -10.64 -1.30
C THR A 50 14.21 -10.30 -1.55
N VAL A 51 13.43 -11.29 -1.98
CA VAL A 51 11.98 -11.16 -2.18
C VAL A 51 11.22 -12.07 -1.24
N VAL A 52 10.32 -11.51 -0.43
CA VAL A 52 9.42 -12.28 0.43
C VAL A 52 7.97 -12.12 0.01
N ASP A 53 7.28 -13.22 -0.25
CA ASP A 53 5.85 -13.21 -0.56
C ASP A 53 5.03 -13.55 0.68
N MET A 54 4.18 -12.62 1.12
CA MET A 54 3.16 -12.86 2.15
C MET A 54 1.83 -13.24 1.49
N LEU A 55 1.52 -14.54 1.59
CA LEU A 55 0.33 -15.17 1.02
C LEU A 55 -0.82 -15.28 2.05
N GLY A 56 -0.59 -14.86 3.28
CA GLY A 56 -1.52 -14.96 4.40
C GLY A 56 -0.82 -14.76 5.74
N GLY A 57 -1.42 -15.30 6.81
CA GLY A 57 -0.82 -15.28 8.14
C GLY A 57 -1.01 -13.96 8.90
N PHE A 58 -0.37 -13.88 10.06
CA PHE A 58 -0.36 -12.70 10.91
C PHE A 58 1.07 -12.34 11.29
N VAL A 59 1.43 -11.06 11.14
CA VAL A 59 2.72 -10.54 11.56
C VAL A 59 2.50 -9.34 12.47
N GLU A 60 3.04 -9.38 13.68
CA GLU A 60 2.91 -8.25 14.60
C GLU A 60 3.78 -7.07 14.11
N GLN A 61 5.07 -7.31 13.85
CA GLN A 61 5.99 -6.31 13.32
C GLN A 61 6.75 -6.83 12.09
N MET A 62 6.76 -6.05 11.02
CA MET A 62 7.53 -6.32 9.81
C MET A 62 8.43 -5.13 9.46
N ASP A 63 9.71 -5.37 9.28
CA ASP A 63 10.67 -4.37 8.80
C ASP A 63 11.36 -4.86 7.51
N THR A 64 11.42 -4.00 6.48
CA THR A 64 12.18 -4.25 5.25
C THR A 64 13.31 -3.24 5.11
N TYR A 65 14.49 -3.71 4.70
CA TYR A 65 15.72 -2.93 4.61
C TYR A 65 16.38 -3.04 3.23
N ASP A 66 17.37 -2.18 3.00
CA ASP A 66 18.24 -2.19 1.81
C ASP A 66 17.45 -2.15 0.50
N TYR A 67 17.80 -2.96 -0.51
CA TYR A 67 17.01 -3.16 -1.74
C TYR A 67 16.16 -4.44 -1.68
N SER A 68 15.64 -4.80 -0.50
CA SER A 68 14.72 -5.94 -0.36
C SER A 68 13.30 -5.60 -0.82
N MET A 69 12.51 -6.63 -1.09
CA MET A 69 11.13 -6.51 -1.52
C MET A 69 10.21 -7.42 -0.71
N VAL A 70 9.04 -6.91 -0.33
CA VAL A 70 7.95 -7.75 0.19
C VAL A 70 6.69 -7.57 -0.67
N ASN A 71 6.09 -8.69 -1.07
CA ASN A 71 4.82 -8.72 -1.80
C ASN A 71 3.72 -9.25 -0.90
N ILE A 72 2.73 -8.42 -0.60
CA ILE A 72 1.62 -8.74 0.29
C ILE A 72 0.36 -8.88 -0.55
N THR A 73 -0.16 -10.11 -0.60
CA THR A 73 -1.37 -10.45 -1.36
C THR A 73 -2.53 -10.84 -0.45
N ALA A 74 -2.25 -11.25 0.79
CA ALA A 74 -3.22 -11.54 1.82
C ALA A 74 -2.58 -11.50 3.23
N GLY A 75 -3.40 -11.71 4.26
CA GLY A 75 -2.96 -11.74 5.66
C GLY A 75 -3.13 -10.41 6.38
N SER A 76 -2.56 -10.32 7.58
CA SER A 76 -2.65 -9.13 8.43
C SER A 76 -1.31 -8.78 9.04
N ILE A 77 -0.95 -7.49 8.99
CA ILE A 77 0.25 -6.96 9.63
C ILE A 77 -0.15 -5.82 10.57
N ASN A 78 0.32 -5.84 11.82
CA ASN A 78 0.01 -4.75 12.74
C ASN A 78 0.91 -3.52 12.45
N SER A 79 2.22 -3.69 12.39
CA SER A 79 3.16 -2.62 12.05
C SER A 79 4.08 -3.03 10.90
N LEU A 80 4.19 -2.19 9.86
CA LEU A 80 5.15 -2.38 8.77
C LEU A 80 6.02 -1.14 8.59
N CYS A 81 7.34 -1.31 8.58
CA CYS A 81 8.28 -0.24 8.26
C CYS A 81 9.15 -0.63 7.06
N ALA A 82 9.00 0.07 5.94
CA ALA A 82 9.91 -0.02 4.82
C ALA A 82 11.00 1.05 4.97
N ARG A 83 12.27 0.66 4.87
CA ARG A 83 13.44 1.54 5.10
C ARG A 83 14.42 1.47 3.93
N ASN A 84 15.37 2.40 3.89
CA ASN A 84 16.40 2.51 2.85
C ASN A 84 15.80 2.62 1.44
N TYR A 85 15.99 1.61 0.58
CA TYR A 85 15.49 1.56 -0.80
C TYR A 85 14.50 0.40 -1.00
N SER A 86 13.95 -0.12 0.10
CA SER A 86 13.11 -1.32 0.05
C SER A 86 11.74 -1.03 -0.57
N ILE A 87 11.14 -2.07 -1.13
CA ILE A 87 9.86 -1.97 -1.84
C ILE A 87 8.83 -2.86 -1.16
N THR A 88 7.72 -2.28 -0.73
CA THR A 88 6.54 -3.00 -0.25
C THR A 88 5.44 -2.91 -1.29
N ASN A 89 5.09 -4.04 -1.92
CA ASN A 89 3.97 -4.15 -2.83
C ASN A 89 2.75 -4.72 -2.08
N PHE A 90 1.71 -3.92 -1.92
CA PHE A 90 0.52 -4.26 -1.13
C PHE A 90 -0.71 -4.29 -2.05
N SER A 91 -1.16 -5.50 -2.38
CA SER A 91 -2.25 -5.74 -3.35
C SER A 91 -3.50 -6.38 -2.74
N GLY A 92 -3.40 -6.87 -1.51
CA GLY A 92 -4.48 -7.45 -0.72
C GLY A 92 -4.04 -7.68 0.72
N GLY A 93 -4.96 -8.01 1.62
CA GLY A 93 -4.71 -8.11 3.06
C GLY A 93 -4.92 -6.79 3.81
N SER A 94 -4.54 -6.75 5.08
CA SER A 94 -4.72 -5.59 5.96
C SER A 94 -3.43 -5.21 6.68
N ILE A 95 -3.09 -3.92 6.68
CA ILE A 95 -1.95 -3.38 7.45
C ILE A 95 -2.45 -2.25 8.33
N TYR A 96 -2.20 -2.30 9.64
CA TYR A 96 -2.65 -1.21 10.50
C TYR A 96 -1.80 0.06 10.32
N GLY A 97 -0.46 -0.07 10.34
CA GLY A 97 0.45 1.07 10.20
C GLY A 97 1.62 0.88 9.24
N PRO A 98 1.43 0.86 7.90
CA PRO A 98 2.56 0.86 6.98
C PRO A 98 3.26 2.23 6.99
N THR A 99 4.59 2.23 7.11
CA THR A 99 5.41 3.44 7.02
C THR A 99 6.55 3.27 6.03
N ALA A 100 6.76 4.22 5.14
CA ALA A 100 7.96 4.28 4.29
C ALA A 100 8.92 5.35 4.82
N PHE A 101 10.16 4.96 5.11
CA PHE A 101 11.26 5.83 5.53
C PHE A 101 12.34 5.88 4.44
N ASP A 102 13.19 6.90 4.51
CA ASP A 102 14.31 7.10 3.60
C ASP A 102 13.82 7.13 2.13
N TYR A 103 14.35 6.29 1.25
CA TYR A 103 13.92 6.20 -0.14
C TYR A 103 12.99 5.00 -0.38
N ALA A 104 12.39 4.44 0.68
CA ALA A 104 11.55 3.27 0.57
C ALA A 104 10.26 3.59 -0.18
N THR A 105 9.72 2.58 -0.86
CA THR A 105 8.50 2.73 -1.65
C THR A 105 7.44 1.76 -1.17
N VAL A 106 6.24 2.28 -0.92
CA VAL A 106 5.02 1.49 -0.71
C VAL A 106 4.12 1.66 -1.92
N ASN A 107 3.81 0.55 -2.59
CA ASN A 107 2.88 0.51 -3.71
C ASN A 107 1.57 -0.14 -3.25
N LEU A 108 0.46 0.59 -3.28
CA LEU A 108 -0.85 0.10 -2.86
C LEU A 108 -1.79 -0.05 -4.06
N SER A 109 -2.40 -1.23 -4.19
CA SER A 109 -3.28 -1.59 -5.30
C SER A 109 -4.31 -2.67 -4.90
N GLY A 110 -5.19 -3.04 -5.82
CA GLY A 110 -6.14 -4.14 -5.62
C GLY A 110 -7.10 -3.90 -4.45
N ASP A 111 -7.25 -4.91 -3.59
CA ASP A 111 -8.15 -4.91 -2.43
C ASP A 111 -7.39 -4.65 -1.10
N ALA A 112 -6.18 -4.11 -1.18
CA ALA A 112 -5.36 -3.79 -0.02
C ALA A 112 -6.04 -2.77 0.91
N SER A 113 -5.95 -2.98 2.22
CA SER A 113 -6.52 -2.09 3.24
C SER A 113 -5.47 -1.63 4.24
N ALA A 114 -5.26 -0.32 4.37
CA ALA A 114 -4.43 0.27 5.41
C ALA A 114 -5.25 1.15 6.36
N VAL A 115 -4.98 1.11 7.67
CA VAL A 115 -5.64 2.03 8.60
C VAL A 115 -4.96 3.39 8.58
N SER A 116 -3.65 3.43 8.78
CA SER A 116 -2.88 4.67 8.85
C SER A 116 -1.53 4.51 8.16
N LEU A 117 -1.32 5.17 7.03
CA LEU A 117 -0.08 5.10 6.28
C LEU A 117 0.80 6.33 6.54
N GLY A 118 2.05 6.09 6.94
CA GLY A 118 3.07 7.12 7.15
C GLY A 118 4.08 7.18 5.99
N ILE A 119 4.46 8.38 5.56
CA ILE A 119 5.58 8.60 4.64
C ILE A 119 6.54 9.58 5.29
N ASP A 120 7.82 9.20 5.37
CA ASP A 120 8.86 9.96 6.07
C ASP A 120 10.18 9.97 5.28
N ASP A 121 11.05 10.94 5.56
CA ASP A 121 12.46 10.97 5.12
C ASP A 121 12.72 10.67 3.61
N PHE A 122 11.90 11.19 2.68
CA PHE A 122 11.93 10.92 1.21
C PHE A 122 11.12 9.70 0.73
N GLY A 123 10.39 9.04 1.63
CA GLY A 123 9.61 7.85 1.30
C GLY A 123 8.58 8.14 0.23
N THR A 124 8.16 7.10 -0.49
CA THR A 124 7.18 7.24 -1.57
C THR A 124 5.99 6.31 -1.36
N LEU A 125 4.78 6.87 -1.46
CA LEU A 125 3.54 6.11 -1.67
C LEU A 125 3.10 6.23 -3.13
N ASN A 126 2.82 5.10 -3.78
CA ASN A 126 2.06 5.05 -5.02
C ASN A 126 0.76 4.28 -4.79
N MET A 127 -0.38 4.93 -4.96
CA MET A 127 -1.70 4.34 -4.72
C MET A 127 -2.51 4.30 -6.01
N ASN A 128 -2.85 3.10 -6.49
CA ASN A 128 -3.65 2.87 -7.70
C ASN A 128 -4.95 2.08 -7.43
N GLY A 129 -5.27 1.83 -6.17
CA GLY A 129 -6.41 1.02 -5.74
C GLY A 129 -6.46 0.93 -4.22
N GLY A 130 -7.24 -0.01 -3.70
CA GLY A 130 -7.38 -0.28 -2.27
C GLY A 130 -7.99 0.85 -1.44
N SER A 131 -7.88 0.73 -0.13
CA SER A 131 -8.44 1.66 0.86
C SER A 131 -7.40 2.05 1.90
N ILE A 132 -7.29 3.34 2.21
CA ILE A 132 -6.51 3.86 3.33
C ILE A 132 -7.42 4.71 4.21
N GLY A 133 -7.35 4.53 5.53
CA GLY A 133 -8.02 5.43 6.48
C GLY A 133 -7.42 6.84 6.41
N GLN A 134 -6.18 6.97 6.89
CA GLN A 134 -5.44 8.23 6.87
C GLN A 134 -4.05 8.10 6.24
N ILE A 135 -3.60 9.16 5.57
CA ILE A 135 -2.24 9.29 5.03
C ILE A 135 -1.56 10.48 5.70
N GLY A 136 -0.50 10.19 6.47
CA GLY A 136 0.34 11.20 7.11
C GLY A 136 1.69 11.30 6.42
N ILE A 137 2.06 12.51 6.02
CA ILE A 137 3.35 12.78 5.36
C ILE A 137 4.21 13.64 6.27
N ARG A 138 5.46 13.22 6.42
CA ARG A 138 6.54 13.92 7.11
C ARG A 138 7.68 14.20 6.14
N ASP A 139 8.45 15.19 6.51
CA ASP A 139 9.68 15.62 5.89
C ASP A 139 9.56 15.80 4.37
N SER A 140 10.35 15.08 3.56
CA SER A 140 10.35 15.22 2.10
C SER A 140 9.59 14.09 1.39
N GLY A 141 8.58 13.51 2.06
CA GLY A 141 7.79 12.41 1.53
C GLY A 141 7.01 12.75 0.25
N THR A 142 6.85 11.77 -0.63
CA THR A 142 6.06 11.89 -1.86
C THR A 142 4.87 10.93 -1.86
N VAL A 143 3.69 11.43 -2.16
CA VAL A 143 2.47 10.64 -2.31
C VAL A 143 1.91 10.84 -3.71
N ASN A 144 1.71 9.76 -4.45
CA ASN A 144 1.12 9.75 -5.78
C ASN A 144 -0.19 8.96 -5.77
N LEU A 145 -1.31 9.63 -6.05
CA LEU A 145 -2.65 9.07 -6.02
C LEU A 145 -3.24 8.96 -7.43
N TYR A 146 -3.42 7.72 -7.90
CA TYR A 146 -3.98 7.37 -9.20
C TYR A 146 -5.38 6.74 -9.10
N GLY A 147 -5.76 6.25 -7.91
CA GLY A 147 -7.03 5.61 -7.64
C GLY A 147 -7.18 5.17 -6.18
N GLY A 148 -8.24 4.43 -5.89
CA GLY A 148 -8.56 3.91 -4.55
C GLY A 148 -9.39 4.86 -3.68
N ILE A 149 -9.47 4.54 -2.39
CA ILE A 149 -10.32 5.23 -1.40
C ILE A 149 -9.47 5.74 -0.24
N ILE A 150 -9.59 7.02 0.08
CA ILE A 150 -9.06 7.60 1.32
C ILE A 150 -10.27 7.99 2.16
N SER A 151 -10.55 7.23 3.22
CA SER A 151 -11.84 7.33 3.93
C SER A 151 -11.88 8.35 5.05
N GLU A 152 -10.73 8.77 5.59
CA GLU A 152 -10.67 9.73 6.68
C GLU A 152 -9.98 11.02 6.24
N ARG A 153 -8.65 11.05 6.15
CA ARG A 153 -7.90 12.30 5.95
C ARG A 153 -6.54 12.13 5.32
N LEU A 154 -6.15 13.19 4.62
CA LEU A 154 -4.81 13.40 4.11
C LEU A 154 -4.18 14.57 4.86
N LEU A 155 -2.98 14.37 5.43
CA LEU A 155 -2.28 15.42 6.16
C LEU A 155 -0.78 15.45 5.91
N VAL A 156 -0.24 16.66 5.90
CA VAL A 156 1.19 16.94 6.02
C VAL A 156 1.44 17.39 7.46
N LEU A 157 2.34 16.71 8.18
CA LEU A 157 2.62 16.97 9.60
C LEU A 157 3.66 18.08 9.80
N ASP A 158 3.65 18.76 10.95
CA ASP A 158 4.48 19.95 11.27
C ASP A 158 6.00 19.78 11.24
N SER A 159 6.51 18.55 11.31
CA SER A 159 7.93 18.30 11.07
C SER A 159 8.29 18.38 9.58
N ALA A 160 7.31 18.26 8.68
CA ALA A 160 7.58 18.23 7.26
C ALA A 160 8.22 19.52 6.79
N LEU A 161 9.45 19.39 6.28
CA LEU A 161 10.08 20.40 5.45
C LEU A 161 9.10 20.84 4.35
N GLU A 162 9.28 22.04 3.81
CA GLU A 162 8.44 22.59 2.73
C GLU A 162 8.47 21.76 1.41
N SER A 163 9.11 20.59 1.42
CA SER A 163 9.36 19.71 0.29
C SER A 163 8.41 18.50 0.19
N ALA A 164 7.52 18.24 1.15
CA ALA A 164 6.51 17.18 0.98
C ALA A 164 5.67 17.41 -0.29
N VAL A 165 5.37 16.36 -1.04
CA VAL A 165 4.61 16.48 -2.29
C VAL A 165 3.46 15.48 -2.31
N ILE A 166 2.25 15.98 -2.58
CA ILE A 166 1.09 15.15 -2.87
C ILE A 166 0.68 15.41 -4.31
N ASN A 167 0.69 14.37 -5.14
CA ASN A 167 0.24 14.43 -6.51
C ASN A 167 -1.07 13.64 -6.65
N VAL A 168 -2.11 14.32 -7.13
CA VAL A 168 -3.42 13.71 -7.39
C VAL A 168 -3.66 13.68 -8.90
N PHE A 169 -3.78 12.48 -9.45
CA PHE A 169 -3.97 12.25 -10.87
C PHE A 169 -5.44 11.91 -11.15
N GLY A 170 -6.00 12.51 -12.20
CA GLY A 170 -7.39 12.28 -12.60
C GLY A 170 -7.90 13.35 -13.54
N TYR A 171 -9.22 13.52 -13.60
CA TYR A 171 -9.86 14.55 -14.42
C TYR A 171 -10.99 15.28 -13.67
N ASN A 172 -11.33 16.48 -14.17
CA ASN A 172 -12.20 17.44 -13.46
C ASN A 172 -11.75 17.65 -12.01
N LEU A 173 -10.44 17.74 -11.81
CA LEU A 173 -9.82 17.92 -10.52
C LEU A 173 -10.03 19.35 -10.03
N ASP A 174 -10.40 19.47 -8.76
CA ASP A 174 -10.49 20.76 -8.08
C ASP A 174 -10.18 20.57 -6.58
N LYS A 175 -9.88 21.67 -5.90
CA LYS A 175 -9.61 21.67 -4.45
C LYS A 175 -10.03 22.97 -3.80
N THR A 176 -10.51 22.89 -2.56
CA THR A 176 -10.82 24.06 -1.72
C THR A 176 -9.86 24.13 -0.55
N SER A 177 -9.55 25.34 -0.08
CA SER A 177 -8.72 25.58 1.10
C SER A 177 -9.53 25.70 2.40
N SER A 178 -10.85 25.56 2.32
CA SER A 178 -11.79 25.59 3.44
C SER A 178 -12.98 24.68 3.15
N GLY A 179 -13.72 24.33 4.20
CA GLY A 179 -14.78 23.32 4.13
C GLY A 179 -14.23 21.92 4.42
N GLY A 180 -14.94 20.89 3.97
CA GLY A 180 -14.65 19.51 4.34
C GLY A 180 -15.01 19.19 5.79
N HIS A 181 -14.83 17.94 6.20
CA HIS A 181 -15.15 17.45 7.54
C HIS A 181 -14.32 18.13 8.64
N TYR A 182 -13.04 18.41 8.35
CA TYR A 182 -12.10 19.01 9.30
C TYR A 182 -11.98 20.54 9.16
N GLY A 183 -12.65 21.15 8.17
CA GLY A 183 -12.61 22.60 7.94
C GLY A 183 -11.40 23.12 7.17
N TYR A 184 -10.44 22.24 6.82
CA TYR A 184 -9.19 22.61 6.12
C TYR A 184 -9.23 22.41 4.61
N GLY A 185 -10.42 22.13 4.06
CA GLY A 185 -10.62 21.94 2.64
C GLY A 185 -10.63 20.48 2.20
N GLN A 186 -10.77 20.28 0.90
CA GLN A 186 -10.92 18.98 0.27
C GLN A 186 -10.37 19.00 -1.15
N VAL A 187 -10.03 17.83 -1.67
CA VAL A 187 -9.69 17.59 -3.08
C VAL A 187 -10.74 16.66 -3.67
N TYR A 188 -11.27 16.97 -4.84
CA TYR A 188 -12.28 16.14 -5.47
C TYR A 188 -12.13 16.11 -6.99
N GLY A 189 -12.75 15.12 -7.61
CA GLY A 189 -12.71 14.91 -9.04
C GLY A 189 -13.09 13.48 -9.38
N PHE A 190 -12.51 12.98 -10.47
CA PHE A 190 -12.71 11.60 -10.93
C PHE A 190 -11.36 10.93 -11.20
N TRP A 191 -11.25 9.67 -10.78
CA TRP A 191 -10.16 8.79 -11.18
C TRP A 191 -10.27 8.39 -12.65
N GLN A 192 -9.23 7.75 -13.18
CA GLN A 192 -9.18 7.35 -14.60
C GLN A 192 -10.31 6.40 -15.02
N ASP A 193 -10.78 5.56 -14.09
CA ASP A 193 -11.89 4.62 -14.31
C ASP A 193 -13.28 5.29 -14.28
N GLY A 194 -13.33 6.60 -14.01
CA GLY A 194 -14.55 7.39 -13.89
C GLY A 194 -15.19 7.35 -12.51
N THR A 195 -14.55 6.71 -11.53
CA THR A 195 -14.99 6.73 -10.13
C THR A 195 -14.77 8.13 -9.56
N ALA A 196 -15.84 8.73 -9.04
CA ALA A 196 -15.76 10.02 -8.35
C ALA A 196 -15.07 9.85 -7.00
N PHE A 197 -14.30 10.85 -6.58
CA PHE A 197 -13.67 10.86 -5.26
C PHE A 197 -13.78 12.22 -4.57
N THR A 198 -13.64 12.20 -3.25
CA THR A 198 -13.43 13.37 -2.40
C THR A 198 -12.48 12.95 -1.29
N ILE A 199 -11.40 13.72 -1.11
CA ILE A 199 -10.36 13.49 -0.10
C ILE A 199 -10.37 14.70 0.82
N GLU A 200 -10.62 14.44 2.10
CA GLU A 200 -10.60 15.46 3.13
C GLU A 200 -9.15 15.83 3.48
N LEU A 201 -8.89 17.14 3.55
CA LEU A 201 -7.60 17.64 4.01
C LEU A 201 -7.68 17.91 5.51
N ASP A 202 -6.62 17.52 6.21
CA ASP A 202 -6.42 17.89 7.60
C ASP A 202 -5.19 18.81 7.69
N MET A 203 -5.28 19.85 8.51
CA MET A 203 -4.35 20.98 8.63
C MET A 203 -4.30 21.91 7.40
N SER A 204 -4.23 23.23 7.67
CA SER A 204 -4.27 24.27 6.64
C SER A 204 -3.14 24.19 5.62
N LYS A 205 -1.99 23.65 6.00
CA LYS A 205 -0.82 23.55 5.14
C LYS A 205 -0.90 22.42 4.13
N THR A 206 -1.66 21.36 4.41
CA THR A 206 -1.79 20.22 3.49
C THR A 206 -2.26 20.69 2.11
N TYR A 207 -3.15 21.69 2.06
CA TYR A 207 -3.63 22.30 0.84
C TYR A 207 -2.53 22.80 -0.11
N SER A 208 -1.44 23.39 0.40
CA SER A 208 -0.36 23.93 -0.43
C SER A 208 0.57 22.84 -0.99
N HIS A 209 0.56 21.64 -0.41
CA HIS A 209 1.38 20.50 -0.89
C HIS A 209 0.67 19.63 -1.92
N VAL A 210 -0.64 19.86 -2.15
CA VAL A 210 -1.42 19.13 -3.15
C VAL A 210 -1.25 19.73 -4.54
N ASN A 211 -0.69 18.96 -5.46
CA ASN A 211 -0.66 19.20 -6.88
C ASN A 211 -1.77 18.41 -7.58
N LEU A 212 -2.65 19.11 -8.28
CA LEU A 212 -3.63 18.48 -9.15
C LEU A 212 -3.00 18.30 -10.52
N ILE A 213 -2.81 17.06 -10.92
CA ILE A 213 -2.22 16.71 -12.20
C ILE A 213 -3.34 16.16 -13.07
N PRO A 214 -3.98 17.02 -13.90
CA PRO A 214 -4.94 16.50 -14.87
C PRO A 214 -4.22 15.46 -15.71
N GLU A 215 -4.89 14.35 -16.02
CA GLU A 215 -4.29 13.34 -16.88
C GLU A 215 -3.66 14.05 -18.08
N PRO A 216 -2.38 13.73 -18.37
CA PRO A 216 -1.72 14.36 -19.48
C PRO A 216 -2.60 14.17 -20.70
N SER A 217 -2.46 15.10 -21.61
CA SER A 217 -3.08 15.13 -22.91
C SER A 217 -2.69 13.90 -23.76
N SER A 218 -2.47 12.71 -23.20
CA SER A 218 -2.22 11.41 -23.84
C SER A 218 -3.18 11.17 -24.99
N ILE A 219 -4.46 11.54 -24.87
CA ILE A 219 -5.40 11.54 -26.00
C ILE A 219 -4.99 12.58 -27.04
N LEU A 220 -4.68 13.81 -26.66
CA LEU A 220 -4.19 14.85 -27.57
C LEU A 220 -2.86 14.46 -28.24
N LEU A 221 -1.91 13.85 -27.53
CA LEU A 221 -0.63 13.35 -28.02
C LEU A 221 -0.83 12.17 -28.95
N PHE A 222 -1.75 11.26 -28.63
CA PHE A 222 -2.12 10.14 -29.51
C PHE A 222 -2.78 10.66 -30.78
N VAL A 223 -3.71 11.61 -30.66
CA VAL A 223 -4.38 12.25 -31.81
C VAL A 223 -3.36 13.03 -32.65
N LEU A 224 -2.49 13.84 -32.04
CA LEU A 224 -1.45 14.58 -32.74
C LEU A 224 -0.44 13.63 -33.41
N GLY A 225 -0.01 12.58 -32.72
CA GLY A 225 0.87 11.54 -33.26
C GLY A 225 0.24 10.82 -34.46
N ALA A 226 -1.02 10.41 -34.36
CA ALA A 226 -1.75 9.78 -35.45
C ALA A 226 -1.92 10.74 -36.66
N VAL A 227 -2.21 12.02 -36.41
CA VAL A 227 -2.30 13.06 -37.46
C VAL A 227 -0.95 13.26 -38.16
N LEU A 228 0.15 13.33 -37.40
CA LEU A 228 1.50 13.49 -37.96
C LEU A 228 1.94 12.26 -38.76
N LEU A 229 1.61 11.04 -38.31
CA LEU A 229 1.93 9.80 -39.03
C LEU A 229 1.13 9.65 -40.33
N ARG A 230 -0.12 10.13 -40.39
CA ARG A 230 -0.95 10.08 -41.60
C ARG A 230 -0.36 10.90 -42.75
N LYS A 231 0.37 11.99 -42.48
CA LYS A 231 0.98 12.84 -43.51
C LYS A 231 2.21 12.23 -44.19
N ARG A 232 2.73 11.08 -43.71
CA ARG A 232 4.00 10.51 -44.21
C ARG A 232 3.86 9.51 -45.37
N LYS A 233 2.65 9.11 -45.78
CA LYS A 233 2.41 8.09 -46.83
C LYS A 233 2.16 8.65 -48.25
N SER A 234 2.63 9.87 -48.55
CA SER A 234 2.38 10.51 -49.87
C SER A 234 3.66 10.93 -50.61
N LEU A 235 4.79 10.29 -50.35
CA LEU A 235 6.04 10.44 -51.10
C LEU A 235 6.50 9.08 -51.64
#